data_AF-A0AAP0ZMU6-F1
#
_entry.id   AF-A0AAP0ZMU6-F1
#
_cell.length_a   1.000
_cell.length_b   1.000
_cell.length_c   1.000
_cell.angle_alpha   90.00
_cell.angle_beta   90.00
_cell.angle_gamma   90.00
#
_symmetry.space_group_name_H-M   'P 1'
#
loop_
_entity.id
_entity.type
_entity.pdbx_description
1 polymer ?
#
loop_
_entity_poly.entity_id
_entity_poly.type
_entity_poly.pdbx_seq_one_letter_code
_entity_poly.pdbx_strand_id
1 'polypeptide(L)' 'MRIISFNANGLRSAASKGFFAWFAAQDADVLCVQETKAQEHQLVGPD' A
#
# COMPACT_ATOMS: atom_id res chain seq x y z
N MET A 1 -0.29 -5.05 -18.99
CA MET A 1 -0.42 -5.91 -17.81
C MET A 1 0.87 -5.93 -17.02
N ARG A 2 0.90 -5.18 -15.93
CA ARG A 2 1.98 -4.98 -14.96
C ARG A 2 1.43 -5.28 -13.58
N ILE A 3 2.13 -6.15 -12.85
CA ILE A 3 1.77 -6.56 -11.49
C ILE A 3 2.93 -6.19 -10.57
N ILE A 4 2.63 -5.54 -9.45
CA ILE A 4 3.61 -5.19 -8.42
C ILE A 4 3.30 -6.00 -7.17
N SER A 5 4.33 -6.62 -6.61
CA SER A 5 4.27 -7.25 -5.28
C SER A 5 5.19 -6.48 -4.34
N PHE A 6 4.65 -6.00 -3.23
CA PHE A 6 5.36 -5.14 -2.29
C PHE A 6 5.12 -5.59 -0.84
N ASN A 7 6.20 -5.99 -0.17
CA ASN A 7 6.17 -6.21 1.27
C ASN A 7 6.31 -4.85 1.98
N ALA A 8 5.28 -4.42 2.71
CA ALA A 8 5.25 -3.10 3.32
C ALA A 8 5.98 -3.02 4.66
N ASN A 9 6.21 -4.15 5.34
CA ASN A 9 6.68 -4.18 6.72
C ASN A 9 5.94 -3.17 7.64
N GLY A 10 4.64 -2.98 7.39
CA GLY A 10 3.76 -1.97 7.97
C GLY A 10 3.34 -0.88 6.97
N LEU A 11 2.08 -0.95 6.51
CA LEU A 11 1.52 -0.06 5.48
C LEU A 11 1.50 1.41 5.92
N ARG A 12 1.24 1.70 7.20
CA ARG A 12 1.29 3.08 7.73
C ARG A 12 2.71 3.68 7.69
N SER A 13 3.73 2.86 7.97
CA SER A 13 5.13 3.28 7.89
C SER A 13 5.58 3.45 6.43
N ALA A 14 5.13 2.57 5.54
CA ALA A 14 5.36 2.71 4.11
C ALA A 14 4.69 3.99 3.55
N ALA A 15 3.45 4.27 3.99
CA ALA A 15 2.72 5.47 3.60
C ALA A 15 3.44 6.77 4.00
N SER A 16 3.93 6.86 5.23
CA SER A 16 4.71 8.03 5.68
C SER A 16 6.05 8.19 4.96
N LYS A 17 6.55 7.12 4.33
CA LYS A 17 7.76 7.11 3.50
C LYS A 17 7.49 7.32 2.00
N GLY A 18 6.27 7.70 1.64
CA GLY A 18 5.91 8.06 0.26
C GLY A 18 5.52 6.88 -0.63
N PHE A 19 5.16 5.73 -0.05
CA PHE A 19 4.73 4.55 -0.83
C PHE A 19 3.63 4.88 -1.85
N PHE A 20 2.60 5.62 -1.46
CA PHE A 20 1.47 5.93 -2.36
C PHE A 20 1.87 6.86 -3.52
N ALA A 21 2.75 7.83 -3.27
CA ALA A 21 3.27 8.71 -4.31
C ALA A 21 4.15 7.93 -5.30
N TRP A 22 5.01 7.05 -4.79
CA TRP A 22 5.80 6.14 -5.62
C TRP A 22 4.90 5.22 -6.44
N PHE A 23 3.90 4.59 -5.81
CA PHE A 23 2.99 3.63 -6.45
C PHE A 23 2.17 4.28 -7.57
N ALA A 24 1.65 5.49 -7.36
CA ALA A 24 0.89 6.24 -8.37
C ALA A 24 1.68 6.47 -9.68
N ALA A 25 3.02 6.52 -9.62
CA ALA A 25 3.87 6.67 -10.79
C ALA A 25 4.17 5.35 -11.52
N GLN A 26 3.76 4.19 -11.00
CA GLN A 26 4.17 2.89 -11.54
C GLN A 26 3.27 2.33 -12.64
N ASP A 27 2.08 2.90 -12.85
CA ASP A 27 1.11 2.44 -13.86
C ASP A 27 0.88 0.90 -13.81
N ALA A 28 0.58 0.39 -12.61
CA ALA A 28 0.37 -1.03 -12.38
C ALA A 28 -1.11 -1.40 -12.49
N ASP A 29 -1.40 -2.50 -13.17
CA ASP A 29 -2.75 -3.06 -13.28
C ASP A 29 -3.18 -3.73 -11.96
N VAL A 30 -2.23 -4.35 -11.23
CA VAL A 30 -2.48 -5.02 -9.95
C VAL A 30 -1.36 -4.70 -8.95
N LEU A 31 -1.75 -4.40 -7.72
CA LEU A 31 -0.86 -4.23 -6.57
C LEU A 31 -1.17 -5.29 -5.51
N CYS A 32 -0.19 -6.14 -5.20
CA CYS A 32 -0.23 -7.06 -4.07
C CYS A 32 0.62 -6.49 -2.92
N VAL A 33 0.01 -6.34 -1.74
CA VAL A 33 0.70 -5.84 -0.53
C VAL A 33 0.73 -6.92 0.54
N GLN A 34 1.91 -7.16 1.13
CA GLN A 34 2.07 -8.08 2.27
C GLN A 34 2.59 -7.34 3.50
N GLU A 35 2.49 -7.97 4.67
CA GLU A 35 2.95 -7.40 5.95
C GLU A 35 2.35 -6.02 6.20
N THR A 36 1.04 -5.87 5.98
CA THR A 36 0.36 -4.58 6.11
C THR A 36 0.43 -4.05 7.54
N LYS A 37 0.50 -4.95 8.54
CA LYS A 37 0.41 -4.64 9.98
C LYS A 37 -0.76 -3.70 10.31
N ALA A 38 -1.81 -3.77 9.49
CA ALA A 38 -3.06 -3.04 9.65
C ALA A 38 -4.14 -4.02 10.06
N GLN A 39 -4.97 -3.61 11.02
CA GLN A 39 -6.14 -4.35 11.47
C GLN A 39 -7.39 -3.77 10.81
N GLU A 40 -8.45 -4.56 10.65
CA GLU A 40 -9.67 -4.14 9.93
C GLU A 40 -10.30 -2.85 10.49
N HIS A 41 -10.31 -2.69 11.81
CA HIS A 41 -10.81 -1.48 12.47
C HIS A 41 -10.00 -0.20 12.15
N GLN A 42 -8.83 -0.33 11.52
CA GLN A 42 -7.98 0.78 11.09
C GLN A 42 -8.22 1.15 9.61
N LEU A 43 -9.07 0.39 8.92
CA LEU A 43 -9.42 0.61 7.51
C LEU A 43 -10.63 1.53 7.33
N VAL A 44 -11.20 2.05 8.42
CA VAL A 44 -12.28 3.04 8.36
C VAL A 44 -11.73 4.33 7.77
N GLY A 45 -12.18 4.67 6.57
CA GLY A 45 -11.93 5.97 5.95
C GLY A 45 -12.74 7.08 6.62
N PRO A 46 -12.41 8.35 6.35
CA PRO A 46 -13.29 9.46 6.71
C PRO A 46 -14.65 9.29 6.00
N ASP A 47 -15.74 9.55 6.73
CA ASP A 47 -17.10 9.66 6.18
C ASP A 47 -17.21 10.84 5.19
#